data_AF-A0A834RYW6-F1
#
_entry.id   AF-A0A834RYW6-F1
#
_cell.length_a   1.000
_cell.length_b   1.000
_cell.length_c   1.000
_cell.angle_alpha   90.00
_cell.angle_beta   90.00
_cell.angle_gamma   90.00
#
_symmetry.space_group_name_H-M   'P 1'
#
loop_
_entity.id
_entity.type
_entity.pdbx_description
1 polymer ?
#
loop_
_entity_poly.entity_id
_entity_poly.type
_entity_poly.pdbx_seq_one_letter_code
_entity_poly.pdbx_strand_id
1 'polypeptide(L)'
;MEVDIQNIYENDPRPTFLVDFQTETPAISHVNPALLAIPHIAQSLHAHDALRDWWDPESRVASQHQTGFLHGRCRWIKFRVDHRWLVVTIVEQSIPTDDHQEDLQEPVKPKLARIASPLLESRQDTIFTVKIQSPELREHIDHVQKVNWSKTSLGAISSWSYELNVLVTTLMLETRPTALFLGPEHTILYNLAYGAFSGSRHPAILGQNIIDAWYVRYYVHERTV
;
A
#
# COMPACT_ATOMS: atom_id res chain seq x y z
N MET A 1 -12.71 21.84 -6.31
CA MET A 1 -13.25 20.48 -6.51
C MET A 1 -12.84 19.71 -5.28
N GLU A 2 -13.79 19.48 -4.37
CA GLU A 2 -13.53 18.85 -3.08
C GLU A 2 -13.36 17.35 -3.33
N VAL A 3 -12.20 16.80 -2.95
CA VAL A 3 -11.93 15.36 -3.10
C VAL A 3 -12.67 14.64 -1.98
N ASP A 4 -13.60 13.76 -2.34
CA ASP A 4 -14.31 12.92 -1.37
C ASP A 4 -13.37 11.81 -0.87
N ILE A 5 -12.67 12.12 0.22
CA ILE A 5 -11.71 11.20 0.83
C ILE A 5 -12.39 9.94 1.37
N GLN A 6 -13.66 9.99 1.78
CA GLN A 6 -14.36 8.81 2.29
C GLN A 6 -14.52 7.79 1.17
N ASN A 7 -14.92 8.23 -0.02
CA ASN A 7 -15.03 7.38 -1.19
C ASN A 7 -13.69 6.77 -1.64
N ILE A 8 -12.56 7.48 -1.42
CA ILE A 8 -11.22 6.92 -1.69
C ILE A 8 -10.91 5.74 -0.75
N TYR A 9 -11.26 5.86 0.53
CA TYR A 9 -10.92 4.85 1.54
C TYR A 9 -11.97 3.73 1.71
N GLU A 10 -13.18 3.89 1.16
CA GLU A 10 -14.27 2.90 1.20
C GLU A 10 -13.80 1.53 0.71
N ASN A 11 -13.01 1.49 -0.37
CA ASN A 11 -12.50 0.24 -0.94
C ASN A 11 -11.02 -0.02 -0.62
N ASP A 12 -10.39 0.78 0.25
CA ASP A 12 -8.99 0.54 0.63
C ASP A 12 -8.88 -0.79 1.38
N PRO A 13 -7.99 -1.72 0.97
CA PRO A 13 -7.87 -3.03 1.59
C PRO A 13 -7.22 -2.98 2.99
N ARG A 14 -6.60 -1.85 3.36
CA ARG A 14 -6.00 -1.68 4.69
C ARG A 14 -7.09 -1.34 5.68
N PRO A 15 -7.13 -1.97 6.86
CA PRO A 15 -8.01 -1.56 7.94
C PRO A 15 -7.77 -0.09 8.31
N THR A 16 -8.74 0.77 7.99
CA THR A 16 -8.60 2.23 8.08
C THR A 16 -9.86 2.88 8.67
N PHE A 17 -9.65 3.91 9.47
CA PHE A 17 -10.70 4.86 9.83
C PHE A 17 -10.24 6.30 9.64
N LEU A 18 -11.21 7.19 9.44
CA LEU A 18 -11.00 8.61 9.21
C LEU A 18 -11.55 9.41 10.39
N VAL A 19 -10.81 10.46 10.77
CA VAL A 19 -11.24 11.45 11.77
C VAL A 19 -11.44 12.77 11.05
N ASP A 20 -12.59 13.42 11.29
CA ASP A 20 -12.84 14.79 10.82
C ASP A 20 -12.42 15.79 11.92
N PHE A 21 -11.56 16.73 11.57
CA PHE A 21 -11.13 17.82 12.47
C PHE A 21 -11.91 19.12 12.27
N GLN A 22 -12.86 19.18 11.34
CA GLN A 22 -13.73 20.37 11.21
C GLN A 22 -14.87 20.39 12.23
N THR A 23 -15.14 19.27 12.91
CA THR A 23 -16.13 19.22 13.99
C THR A 23 -15.54 19.76 15.29
N GLU A 24 -16.38 20.41 16.11
CA GLU A 24 -15.98 20.93 17.44
C GLU A 24 -15.34 19.85 18.33
N THR A 25 -15.77 18.60 18.15
CA THR A 25 -15.16 17.42 18.75
C THR A 25 -14.63 16.50 17.65
N PRO A 26 -13.32 16.23 17.59
CA PRO A 26 -12.74 15.32 16.61
C PRO A 26 -13.33 13.91 16.79
N ALA A 27 -14.07 13.45 15.79
CA ALA A 27 -14.78 12.18 15.83
C ALA A 27 -14.41 11.31 14.64
N ILE A 28 -14.46 9.99 14.86
CA ILE A 28 -14.36 9.02 13.77
C ILE A 28 -15.59 9.20 12.88
N SER A 29 -15.36 9.69 11.67
CA SER A 29 -16.41 10.01 10.69
C SER A 29 -16.63 8.89 9.69
N HIS A 30 -15.63 8.03 9.48
CA HIS A 30 -15.71 6.90 8.57
C HIS A 30 -14.83 5.74 9.03
N VAL A 31 -15.29 4.50 8.82
CA VAL A 31 -14.58 3.24 9.11
C VAL A 31 -14.78 2.34 7.91
N ASN A 32 -13.70 1.88 7.29
CA ASN A 32 -13.82 1.12 6.05
C ASN A 32 -14.17 -0.37 6.30
N PRO A 33 -14.68 -1.09 5.27
CA PRO A 33 -15.03 -2.51 5.37
C PRO A 33 -13.87 -3.41 5.83
N ALA A 34 -12.62 -3.11 5.44
CA ALA A 34 -11.45 -3.88 5.86
C ALA A 34 -11.24 -3.86 7.39
N LEU A 35 -11.53 -2.73 8.04
CA LEU A 35 -11.46 -2.62 9.50
C LEU A 35 -12.68 -3.23 10.19
N LEU A 36 -13.87 -3.09 9.59
CA LEU A 36 -15.09 -3.76 10.07
C LEU A 36 -14.99 -5.29 10.01
N ALA A 37 -14.22 -5.83 9.07
CA ALA A 37 -13.90 -7.25 8.98
C ALA A 37 -13.02 -7.78 10.13
N ILE A 38 -12.55 -6.90 11.03
CA ILE A 38 -11.81 -7.25 12.25
C ILE A 38 -12.65 -6.85 13.49
N PRO A 39 -13.64 -7.66 13.90
CA PRO A 39 -14.69 -7.21 14.83
C PRO A 39 -14.18 -6.75 16.20
N HIS A 40 -13.14 -7.41 16.73
CA HIS A 40 -12.58 -7.06 18.04
C HIS A 40 -11.90 -5.70 18.05
N ILE A 41 -11.34 -5.26 16.91
CA ILE A 41 -10.76 -3.92 16.76
C ILE A 41 -11.87 -2.91 16.49
N ALA A 42 -12.82 -3.23 15.60
CA ALA A 42 -13.93 -2.34 15.28
C ALA A 42 -14.75 -1.97 16.53
N GLN A 43 -14.97 -2.93 17.43
CA GLN A 43 -15.65 -2.70 18.71
C GLN A 43 -14.85 -1.81 19.68
N SER A 44 -13.51 -1.82 19.61
CA SER A 44 -12.66 -1.02 20.49
C SER A 44 -12.42 0.41 20.01
N LEU A 45 -12.81 0.77 18.77
CA LEU A 45 -12.58 2.11 18.21
C LEU A 45 -13.20 3.25 19.03
N HIS A 46 -14.30 2.96 19.73
CA HIS A 46 -14.99 3.93 20.58
C HIS A 46 -14.62 3.78 22.08
N ALA A 47 -13.71 2.87 22.41
CA ALA A 47 -13.19 2.75 23.76
C ALA A 47 -12.31 3.97 24.08
N HIS A 48 -12.29 4.37 25.36
CA HIS A 48 -11.34 5.34 25.87
C HIS A 48 -10.08 4.59 26.28
N ASP A 49 -9.24 4.30 25.29
CA ASP A 49 -8.01 3.52 25.46
C ASP A 49 -6.77 4.25 24.89
N ALA A 50 -5.62 3.58 24.96
CA ALA A 50 -4.37 4.14 24.47
C ALA A 50 -4.36 4.42 22.95
N LEU A 51 -5.22 3.73 22.16
CA LEU A 51 -5.37 4.03 20.74
C LEU A 51 -6.13 5.35 20.58
N ARG A 52 -7.24 5.56 21.30
CA ARG A 52 -7.97 6.83 21.36
C ARG A 52 -7.07 7.98 21.76
N ASP A 53 -6.36 7.84 22.87
CA ASP A 53 -5.41 8.85 23.36
C ASP A 53 -4.31 9.16 22.34
N TRP A 54 -3.93 8.17 21.53
CA TRP A 54 -2.88 8.36 20.54
C TRP A 54 -3.33 9.16 19.33
N TRP A 55 -4.52 8.93 18.78
CA TRP A 55 -4.98 9.65 17.57
C TRP A 55 -5.69 10.97 17.87
N ASP A 56 -6.23 11.16 19.08
CA ASP A 56 -6.94 12.37 19.48
C ASP A 56 -6.00 13.60 19.51
N PRO A 57 -6.36 14.72 18.84
CA PRO A 57 -5.55 15.95 18.87
C PRO A 57 -5.51 16.63 20.24
N GLU A 58 -6.52 16.45 21.08
CA GLU A 58 -6.63 17.08 22.39
C GLU A 58 -5.93 16.28 23.49
N SER A 59 -5.50 15.06 23.16
CA SER A 59 -4.78 14.21 24.08
C SER A 59 -3.42 14.79 24.46
N ARG A 60 -3.07 14.66 25.75
CA ARG A 60 -1.82 15.17 26.33
C ARG A 60 -0.72 14.12 26.38
N VAL A 61 -0.96 12.92 25.87
CA VAL A 61 0.04 11.84 25.87
C VAL A 61 1.18 12.16 24.90
N ALA A 62 2.41 11.88 25.30
CA ALA A 62 3.58 12.16 24.45
C ALA A 62 3.54 11.41 23.11
N SER A 63 2.94 10.22 23.07
CA SER A 63 2.79 9.41 21.87
C SER A 63 1.90 10.06 20.81
N GLN A 64 1.06 11.04 21.17
CA GLN A 64 0.17 11.74 20.24
C GLN A 64 0.93 12.39 19.07
N HIS A 65 2.18 12.81 19.28
CA HIS A 65 2.99 13.41 18.22
C HIS A 65 3.67 12.38 17.31
N GLN A 66 3.57 11.09 17.64
CA GLN A 66 4.16 10.00 16.87
C GLN A 66 3.25 9.63 15.69
N THR A 67 3.87 9.37 14.54
CA THR A 67 3.16 8.93 13.33
C THR A 67 2.83 7.44 13.35
N GLY A 68 3.42 6.66 14.25
CA GLY A 68 3.15 5.23 14.41
C GLY A 68 2.98 4.82 15.86
N PHE A 69 2.14 3.81 16.10
CA PHE A 69 1.80 3.34 17.44
C PHE A 69 1.49 1.85 17.44
N LEU A 70 1.90 1.13 18.48
CA LEU A 70 1.56 -0.27 18.67
C LEU A 70 0.38 -0.35 19.64
N HIS A 71 -0.72 -0.95 19.19
CA HIS A 71 -1.88 -1.24 20.03
C HIS A 71 -2.36 -2.66 19.76
N GLY A 72 -2.40 -3.49 20.82
CA GLY A 72 -2.57 -4.94 20.67
C GLY A 72 -1.46 -5.53 19.80
N ARG A 73 -1.83 -6.25 18.74
CA ARG A 73 -0.91 -6.83 17.74
C ARG A 73 -0.79 -6.00 16.47
N CYS A 74 -1.38 -4.80 16.45
CA CYS A 74 -1.48 -3.97 15.26
C CYS A 74 -0.55 -2.76 15.38
N ARG A 75 0.25 -2.52 14.33
CA ARG A 75 0.97 -1.25 14.18
C ARG A 75 0.07 -0.29 13.41
N TRP A 76 -0.33 0.76 14.09
CA TRP A 76 -1.10 1.84 13.53
C TRP A 76 -0.16 2.92 13.01
N ILE A 77 -0.55 3.57 11.93
CA ILE A 77 0.04 4.82 11.49
C ILE A 77 -1.05 5.86 11.27
N LYS A 78 -0.67 7.14 11.44
CA LYS A 78 -1.55 8.27 11.16
C LYS A 78 -0.85 9.34 10.34
N PHE A 79 -1.60 9.96 9.44
CA PHE A 79 -1.15 11.12 8.67
C PHE A 79 -2.32 12.02 8.36
N ARG A 80 -2.05 13.32 8.17
CA ARG A 80 -3.07 14.30 7.81
C ARG A 80 -3.23 14.35 6.30
N VAL A 81 -4.48 14.41 5.85
CA VAL A 81 -4.85 14.68 4.46
C VAL A 81 -5.70 15.94 4.44
N ASP A 82 -5.22 16.93 3.72
CA ASP A 82 -5.73 18.30 3.84
C ASP A 82 -5.64 18.83 5.30
N HIS A 83 -6.10 20.05 5.55
CA HIS A 83 -6.20 20.61 6.90
C HIS A 83 -7.37 20.03 7.71
N ARG A 84 -8.08 19.02 7.17
CA ARG A 84 -9.35 18.51 7.68
C ARG A 84 -9.29 17.07 8.19
N TRP A 85 -8.56 16.17 7.53
CA TRP A 85 -8.71 14.73 7.80
C TRP A 85 -7.49 14.14 8.50
N LEU A 86 -7.73 13.28 9.49
CA LEU A 86 -6.75 12.27 9.91
C LEU A 86 -7.09 10.95 9.24
N VAL A 87 -6.12 10.36 8.57
CA VAL A 87 -6.20 8.95 8.16
C VAL A 87 -5.47 8.14 9.21
N VAL A 88 -6.14 7.15 9.80
CA VAL A 88 -5.56 6.21 10.75
C VAL A 88 -5.72 4.80 10.19
N THR A 89 -4.61 4.14 9.91
CA THR A 89 -4.60 2.84 9.23
C THR A 89 -3.66 1.87 9.93
N ILE A 90 -4.02 0.60 9.91
CA ILE A 90 -3.11 -0.48 10.29
C ILE A 90 -2.11 -0.69 9.16
N VAL A 91 -0.83 -0.78 9.52
CA VAL A 91 0.25 -1.32 8.68
C VAL A 91 0.75 -2.58 9.35
N GLU A 92 0.90 -3.65 8.58
CA GLU A 92 1.26 -4.95 9.13
C GLU A 92 2.66 -4.95 9.76
N GLN A 93 2.82 -5.65 10.89
CA GLN A 93 4.12 -5.94 11.51
C GLN A 93 4.60 -7.33 11.08
N SER A 94 5.92 -7.46 10.91
CA SER A 94 6.66 -8.72 11.01
C SER A 94 6.24 -9.51 12.25
N ILE A 95 6.03 -10.81 12.08
CA ILE A 95 5.78 -11.79 13.14
C ILE A 95 6.81 -11.58 14.27
N PRO A 96 6.41 -11.47 15.55
CA PRO A 96 7.37 -11.57 16.64
C PRO A 96 7.87 -13.01 16.67
N THR A 97 9.11 -13.24 16.25
CA THR A 97 9.84 -14.44 16.63
C THR A 97 9.96 -14.44 18.15
N ASP A 98 9.37 -15.47 18.75
CA ASP A 98 9.61 -15.87 20.13
C ASP A 98 11.10 -16.16 20.26
N ASP A 99 11.85 -15.27 20.90
CA ASP A 99 13.19 -15.60 21.39
C ASP A 99 13.40 -14.97 22.76
N HIS A 100 13.85 -15.85 23.64
CA HIS A 100 14.07 -15.71 25.06
C HIS A 100 14.86 -14.46 25.48
N GLN A 101 14.60 -14.01 26.71
CA GLN A 101 15.49 -13.13 27.44
C GLN A 101 16.94 -13.65 27.38
N GLU A 102 17.82 -12.92 26.72
CA GLU A 102 19.22 -12.83 27.13
C GLU A 102 19.60 -11.34 27.19
N ASP A 103 19.84 -10.92 28.44
CA ASP A 103 20.56 -9.72 28.81
C ASP A 103 21.96 -9.77 28.18
N LEU A 104 22.44 -8.65 27.62
CA LEU A 104 23.84 -8.19 27.51
C LEU A 104 24.08 -7.25 26.28
N GLN A 105 24.21 -5.96 26.59
CA GLN A 105 25.07 -4.93 25.98
C GLN A 105 24.91 -4.54 24.49
N GLU A 106 24.64 -3.24 24.28
CA GLU A 106 24.67 -2.55 22.97
C GLU A 106 26.02 -2.72 22.23
N PRO A 107 26.03 -3.08 20.93
CA PRO A 107 27.21 -2.93 20.10
C PRO A 107 27.18 -1.61 19.31
N VAL A 108 28.33 -0.96 19.37
CA VAL A 108 28.75 0.27 18.68
C VAL A 108 28.45 0.25 17.17
N LYS A 109 27.89 1.34 16.63
CA LYS A 109 27.69 1.57 15.18
C LYS A 109 29.01 1.45 14.40
N PRO A 110 29.16 0.52 13.44
CA PRO A 110 30.30 0.54 12.55
C PRO A 110 30.06 1.51 11.39
N LYS A 111 31.11 2.29 11.10
CA LYS A 111 31.21 3.24 10.00
C LYS A 111 31.15 2.45 8.68
N LEU A 112 30.12 2.69 7.85
CA LEU A 112 29.93 2.05 6.54
C LEU A 112 31.14 2.31 5.63
N ALA A 113 32.01 1.31 5.48
CA ALA A 113 32.96 1.24 4.39
C ALA A 113 32.20 0.77 3.13
N ARG A 114 32.37 1.52 2.03
CA ARG A 114 31.83 1.19 0.71
C ARG A 114 32.50 -0.09 0.21
N ILE A 115 31.91 -1.24 0.49
CA ILE A 115 32.29 -2.51 -0.14
C ILE A 115 31.74 -2.44 -1.57
N ALA A 116 32.63 -2.19 -2.53
CA ALA A 116 32.33 -2.48 -3.93
C ALA A 116 32.25 -4.01 -4.03
N SER A 117 31.05 -4.57 -4.24
CA SER A 117 30.86 -6.00 -4.48
C SER A 117 31.45 -6.35 -5.85
N PRO A 118 32.54 -7.12 -5.92
CA PRO A 118 33.06 -7.65 -7.17
C PRO A 118 32.35 -8.99 -7.38
N LEU A 119 31.25 -9.01 -8.15
CA LEU A 119 30.62 -10.17 -8.80
C LEU A 119 29.31 -9.69 -9.46
N LEU A 120 29.42 -8.89 -10.53
CA LEU A 120 28.26 -8.39 -11.30
C LEU A 120 28.30 -8.90 -12.75
N GLU A 121 28.53 -10.20 -12.94
CA GLU A 121 28.45 -10.82 -14.27
C GLU A 121 27.63 -12.11 -14.33
N SER A 122 27.05 -12.61 -13.22
CA SER A 122 26.27 -13.86 -13.27
C SER A 122 24.77 -13.61 -13.23
N ARG A 123 24.15 -13.59 -14.43
CA ARG A 123 22.74 -13.88 -14.73
C ARG A 123 21.70 -13.09 -13.91
N GLN A 124 21.17 -12.02 -14.51
CA GLN A 124 20.05 -11.25 -13.98
C GLN A 124 18.76 -12.07 -14.07
N ASP A 125 18.57 -12.99 -13.14
CA ASP A 125 17.32 -13.74 -13.03
C ASP A 125 16.22 -12.77 -12.55
N THR A 126 15.37 -12.33 -13.48
CA THR A 126 14.21 -11.49 -13.20
C THR A 126 12.96 -12.34 -13.06
N ILE A 127 11.89 -11.78 -12.51
CA ILE A 127 10.58 -12.45 -12.48
C ILE A 127 10.10 -12.93 -13.87
N PHE A 128 10.61 -12.34 -14.95
CA PHE A 128 10.27 -12.68 -16.34
C PHE A 128 11.10 -13.83 -16.92
N THR A 129 12.21 -14.21 -16.29
CA THR A 129 13.14 -15.24 -16.81
C THR A 129 13.20 -16.48 -15.93
N VAL A 130 12.75 -16.40 -14.68
CA VAL A 130 12.73 -17.54 -13.74
C VAL A 130 11.55 -18.46 -13.99
N LYS A 131 11.71 -19.75 -13.64
CA LYS A 131 10.63 -20.74 -13.74
C LYS A 131 9.65 -20.57 -12.57
N ILE A 132 8.49 -19.99 -12.85
CA ILE A 132 7.41 -19.81 -11.87
C ILE A 132 6.57 -21.08 -11.77
N GLN A 133 6.42 -21.63 -10.55
CA GLN A 133 5.65 -22.85 -10.31
C GLN A 133 4.14 -22.61 -10.26
N SER A 134 3.68 -21.53 -9.62
CA SER A 134 2.26 -21.17 -9.56
C SER A 134 1.71 -20.84 -10.96
N PRO A 135 0.65 -21.54 -11.43
CA PRO A 135 -0.01 -21.23 -12.69
C PRO A 135 -0.62 -19.83 -12.72
N GLU A 136 -1.23 -19.39 -11.62
CA GLU A 136 -1.94 -18.11 -11.49
C GLU A 136 -0.95 -16.94 -11.55
N LEU A 137 0.17 -17.06 -10.83
CA LEU A 137 1.23 -16.06 -10.89
C LEU A 137 1.84 -15.98 -12.28
N ARG A 138 1.98 -17.12 -12.97
CA ARG A 138 2.48 -17.15 -14.34
C ARG A 138 1.52 -16.45 -15.31
N GLU A 139 0.22 -16.71 -15.21
CA GLU A 139 -0.79 -16.02 -16.03
C GLU A 139 -0.76 -14.49 -15.81
N HIS A 140 -0.62 -14.06 -14.56
CA HIS A 140 -0.49 -12.63 -14.26
C HIS A 140 0.80 -12.03 -14.82
N ILE A 141 1.93 -12.73 -14.73
CA ILE A 141 3.19 -12.30 -15.35
C ILE A 141 3.04 -12.22 -16.88
N ASP A 142 2.32 -13.16 -17.50
CA ASP A 142 2.03 -13.12 -18.93
C ASP A 142 1.19 -11.88 -19.30
N HIS A 143 0.21 -11.51 -18.46
CA HIS A 143 -0.53 -10.26 -18.63
C HIS A 143 0.39 -9.03 -18.57
N VAL A 144 1.31 -9.00 -17.60
CA VAL A 144 2.31 -7.93 -17.49
C VAL A 144 3.20 -7.89 -18.74
N GLN A 145 3.66 -9.04 -19.25
CA GLN A 145 4.52 -9.09 -20.44
C GLN A 145 3.80 -8.66 -21.74
N LYS A 146 2.48 -8.85 -21.83
CA LYS A 146 1.67 -8.46 -23.00
C LYS A 146 1.43 -6.95 -23.09
N VAL A 147 1.64 -6.21 -22.01
CA VAL A 147 1.52 -4.74 -22.02
C VAL A 147 2.61 -4.15 -22.93
N ASN A 148 2.24 -3.17 -23.75
CA ASN A 148 3.19 -2.46 -24.59
C ASN A 148 3.94 -1.38 -23.78
N TRP A 149 4.88 -1.82 -22.94
CA TRP A 149 5.68 -0.93 -22.08
C TRP A 149 6.53 0.08 -22.84
N SER A 150 6.84 -0.17 -24.12
CA SER A 150 7.56 0.81 -24.95
C SER A 150 6.78 2.11 -25.18
N LYS A 151 5.46 2.10 -24.95
CA LYS A 151 4.59 3.28 -25.02
C LYS A 151 4.43 3.99 -23.68
N THR A 152 4.98 3.46 -22.59
CA THR A 152 4.95 4.10 -21.27
C THR A 152 6.28 4.79 -20.99
N SER A 153 6.33 5.63 -19.94
CA SER A 153 7.58 6.27 -19.50
C SER A 153 8.63 5.31 -18.95
N LEU A 154 8.28 4.02 -18.74
CA LEU A 154 9.20 3.00 -18.26
C LEU A 154 10.03 2.36 -19.38
N GLY A 155 9.60 2.51 -20.64
CA GLY A 155 10.23 1.84 -21.78
C GLY A 155 9.98 0.33 -21.80
N ALA A 156 10.48 -0.34 -22.83
CA ALA A 156 10.32 -1.79 -22.99
C ALA A 156 10.96 -2.55 -21.81
N ILE A 157 10.39 -3.71 -21.43
CA ILE A 157 10.91 -4.54 -20.32
C ILE A 157 12.41 -4.83 -20.49
N SER A 158 12.87 -5.07 -21.72
CA SER A 158 14.29 -5.32 -22.02
C SER A 158 15.23 -4.12 -21.75
N SER A 159 14.67 -2.92 -21.59
CA SER A 159 15.40 -1.68 -21.27
C SER A 159 15.28 -1.26 -19.81
N TRP A 160 14.52 -2.00 -18.99
CA TRP A 160 14.35 -1.67 -17.59
C TRP A 160 15.68 -1.76 -16.83
N SER A 161 15.90 -0.80 -15.93
CA SER A 161 17.09 -0.80 -15.07
C SER A 161 17.05 -1.99 -14.11
N TYR A 162 18.20 -2.29 -13.49
CA TYR A 162 18.28 -3.33 -12.48
C TYR A 162 17.34 -3.05 -11.30
N GLU A 163 17.32 -1.80 -10.82
CA GLU A 163 16.48 -1.37 -9.69
C GLU A 163 15.00 -1.55 -9.99
N LEU A 164 14.57 -1.21 -11.22
CA LEU A 164 13.19 -1.41 -11.64
C LEU A 164 12.85 -2.90 -11.70
N ASN A 165 13.74 -3.74 -12.23
CA ASN A 165 13.53 -5.19 -12.24
C ASN A 165 13.45 -5.79 -10.84
N VAL A 166 14.29 -5.34 -9.90
CA VAL A 166 14.20 -5.75 -8.50
C VAL A 166 12.85 -5.34 -7.91
N LEU A 167 12.45 -4.08 -8.09
CA LEU A 167 11.18 -3.56 -7.58
C LEU A 167 9.97 -4.33 -8.14
N VAL A 168 9.94 -4.60 -9.44
CA VAL A 168 8.87 -5.39 -10.08
C VAL A 168 8.90 -6.83 -9.57
N THR A 169 10.07 -7.43 -9.42
CA THR A 169 10.19 -8.80 -8.88
C THR A 169 9.65 -8.87 -7.45
N THR A 170 10.05 -7.93 -6.58
CA THR A 170 9.53 -7.84 -5.21
C THR A 170 8.02 -7.66 -5.21
N LEU A 171 7.48 -6.79 -6.08
CA LEU A 171 6.04 -6.60 -6.20
C LEU A 171 5.32 -7.90 -6.59
N MET A 172 5.82 -8.63 -7.58
CA MET A 172 5.17 -9.86 -8.06
C MET A 172 5.19 -10.98 -7.01
N LEU A 173 6.16 -10.96 -6.09
CA LEU A 173 6.29 -11.96 -5.02
C LEU A 173 5.52 -11.59 -3.73
N GLU A 174 5.10 -10.33 -3.59
CA GLU A 174 4.24 -9.91 -2.48
C GLU A 174 2.86 -10.60 -2.58
N THR A 175 2.39 -11.14 -1.47
CA THR A 175 1.14 -11.91 -1.41
C THR A 175 -0.08 -11.02 -1.14
N ARG A 176 0.13 -9.80 -0.66
CA ARG A 176 -0.94 -8.83 -0.37
C ARG A 176 -1.26 -7.96 -1.57
N PRO A 177 -2.51 -7.54 -1.79
CA PRO A 177 -2.86 -6.63 -2.88
C PRO A 177 -2.00 -5.36 -2.87
N THR A 178 -1.11 -5.24 -3.85
CA THR A 178 -0.15 -4.14 -3.94
C THR A 178 -0.04 -3.63 -5.37
N ALA A 179 0.01 -2.32 -5.51
CA ALA A 179 0.22 -1.63 -6.78
C ALA A 179 1.30 -0.54 -6.63
N LEU A 180 2.02 -0.29 -7.71
CA LEU A 180 2.96 0.80 -7.87
C LEU A 180 2.47 1.75 -8.96
N PHE A 181 2.71 3.04 -8.75
CA PHE A 181 2.46 4.10 -9.73
C PHE A 181 3.82 4.68 -10.13
N LEU A 182 4.27 4.34 -11.32
CA LEU A 182 5.66 4.54 -11.72
C LEU A 182 5.79 5.64 -12.79
N GLY A 183 6.85 6.42 -12.65
CA GLY A 183 7.20 7.49 -13.58
C GLY A 183 6.25 8.69 -13.56
N PRO A 184 6.51 9.70 -14.40
CA PRO A 184 5.71 10.94 -14.48
C PRO A 184 4.24 10.70 -14.84
N GLU A 185 3.99 9.69 -15.67
CA GLU A 185 2.65 9.31 -16.12
C GLU A 185 1.88 8.45 -15.11
N HIS A 186 2.43 8.23 -13.90
CA HIS A 186 1.81 7.42 -12.84
C HIS A 186 1.28 6.08 -13.37
N THR A 187 2.12 5.40 -14.17
CA THR A 187 1.78 4.15 -14.84
C THR A 187 1.55 3.06 -13.80
N ILE A 188 0.37 2.43 -13.82
CA ILE A 188 0.02 1.40 -12.85
C ILE A 188 0.64 0.04 -13.21
N LEU A 189 1.29 -0.57 -12.22
CA LEU A 189 1.80 -1.94 -12.27
C LEU A 189 1.53 -2.59 -10.91
N TYR A 190 0.93 -3.77 -10.90
CA TYR A 190 0.41 -4.39 -9.68
C TYR A 190 0.60 -5.91 -9.67
N ASN A 191 0.50 -6.52 -8.50
CA ASN A 191 0.69 -7.95 -8.31
C ASN A 191 -0.59 -8.77 -8.51
N LEU A 192 -0.47 -10.09 -8.48
CA LEU A 192 -1.59 -11.01 -8.70
C LEU A 192 -2.77 -10.72 -7.75
N ALA A 193 -2.49 -10.51 -6.45
CA ALA A 193 -3.52 -10.25 -5.45
C ALA A 193 -4.29 -8.95 -5.71
N TYR A 194 -3.62 -7.92 -6.22
CA TYR A 194 -4.28 -6.68 -6.63
C TYR A 194 -5.13 -6.87 -7.91
N GLY A 195 -4.73 -7.78 -8.79
CA GLY A 195 -5.54 -8.17 -9.95
C GLY A 195 -6.91 -8.71 -9.55
N ALA A 196 -6.94 -9.61 -8.56
CA ALA A 196 -8.20 -10.10 -7.99
C ALA A 196 -9.04 -8.97 -7.38
N PHE A 197 -8.40 -8.04 -6.66
CA PHE A 197 -9.07 -6.85 -6.10
C PHE A 197 -9.63 -5.92 -7.18
N SER A 198 -8.93 -5.76 -8.30
CA SER A 198 -9.34 -4.88 -9.42
C SER A 198 -10.57 -5.39 -10.17
N GLY A 199 -10.97 -6.64 -9.93
CA GLY A 199 -12.15 -7.26 -10.54
C GLY A 199 -12.12 -7.19 -12.06
N SER A 200 -13.22 -6.75 -12.67
CA SER A 200 -13.39 -6.70 -14.14
C SER A 200 -12.44 -5.75 -14.86
N ARG A 201 -11.68 -4.90 -14.13
CA ARG A 201 -10.66 -4.02 -14.72
C ARG A 201 -9.36 -4.77 -15.03
N HIS A 202 -9.09 -5.88 -14.34
CA HIS A 202 -7.94 -6.72 -14.65
C HIS A 202 -8.20 -7.55 -15.92
N PRO A 203 -7.22 -7.71 -16.82
CA PRO A 203 -5.87 -7.12 -16.81
C PRO A 203 -5.76 -5.77 -17.51
N ALA A 204 -6.86 -5.24 -18.04
CA ALA A 204 -6.88 -4.11 -18.97
C ALA A 204 -6.18 -2.84 -18.44
N ILE A 205 -6.23 -2.62 -17.13
CA ILE A 205 -5.62 -1.43 -16.51
C ILE A 205 -4.11 -1.50 -16.36
N LEU A 206 -3.45 -2.66 -16.51
CA LEU A 206 -1.98 -2.74 -16.44
C LEU A 206 -1.32 -1.81 -17.47
N GLY A 207 -0.37 -1.01 -17.02
CA GLY A 207 0.36 -0.08 -17.89
C GLY A 207 -0.40 1.20 -18.26
N GLN A 208 -1.61 1.42 -17.74
CA GLN A 208 -2.35 2.66 -17.92
C GLN A 208 -1.94 3.73 -16.88
N ASN A 209 -2.27 4.98 -17.15
CA ASN A 209 -2.27 6.03 -16.13
C ASN A 209 -3.33 5.69 -15.05
N ILE A 210 -2.99 5.90 -13.78
CA ILE A 210 -3.89 5.61 -12.64
C ILE A 210 -5.25 6.30 -12.73
N ILE A 211 -5.30 7.54 -13.23
CA ILE A 211 -6.56 8.27 -13.37
C ILE A 211 -7.42 7.60 -14.45
N ASP A 212 -6.87 7.36 -15.63
CA ASP A 212 -7.59 6.71 -16.73
C ASP A 212 -8.08 5.30 -16.38
N ALA A 213 -7.27 4.55 -15.62
CA ALA A 213 -7.58 3.18 -15.19
C ALA A 213 -8.83 3.10 -14.32
N TRP A 214 -9.11 4.12 -13.52
CA TRP A 214 -10.19 4.11 -12.53
C TRP A 214 -11.33 5.08 -12.83
N TYR A 215 -11.14 6.00 -13.78
CA TYR A 215 -12.18 6.94 -14.18
C TYR A 215 -13.34 6.21 -14.88
N VAL A 216 -14.50 6.19 -14.24
CA VAL A 216 -15.74 5.72 -14.88
C VAL A 216 -16.22 6.81 -15.82
N ARG A 217 -16.24 6.54 -17.13
CA ARG A 217 -16.89 7.41 -18.11
C ARG A 217 -18.40 7.34 -17.85
N TYR A 218 -18.94 8.26 -17.06
CA TYR A 218 -20.38 8.47 -16.97
C TYR A 218 -20.87 8.90 -18.35
N TYR A 219 -21.38 7.96 -19.15
CA TYR A 219 -22.21 8.30 -20.27
C TYR A 219 -23.54 8.78 -19.71
N VAL A 220 -23.72 10.10 -19.63
CA VAL A 220 -25.04 10.70 -19.60
C VAL A 220 -25.70 10.31 -20.93
N HIS A 221 -26.52 9.26 -20.93
CA HIS A 221 -27.52 9.13 -21.98
C HIS A 221 -28.54 10.23 -21.75
N GLU A 222 -28.32 11.39 -22.36
CA GLU A 222 -29.42 12.28 -22.71
C GLU A 222 -30.35 11.48 -23.63
N ARG A 223 -31.35 10.83 -23.03
CA ARG A 223 -32.51 10.37 -23.79
C ARG A 223 -33.22 11.63 -24.29
N THR A 224 -32.94 11.94 -25.54
CA THR A 224 -33.78 12.78 -26.36
C THR A 224 -35.08 12.02 -26.66
N VAL A 225 -36.16 12.78 -26.75
CA VAL A 225 -37.56 12.47 -27.11
C VAL A 225 -38.45 12.04 -25.95
#